data_AF-A0A171DQY3-F1
#
_entry.id   AF-A0A171DQY3-F1
#
_cell.length_a   1.000
_cell.length_b   1.000
_cell.length_c   1.000
_cell.angle_alpha   90.00
_cell.angle_beta   90.00
_cell.angle_gamma   90.00
#
_symmetry.space_group_name_H-M   'P 1'
#
loop_
_entity.id
_entity.type
_entity.pdbx_description
1 polymer ?
#
loop_
_entity_poly.entity_id
_entity_poly.type
_entity_poly.pdbx_seq_one_letter_code
_entity_poly.pdbx_strand_id
1 'polypeptide(L)'
;MSDLLDRLATGRRVAWLLAALVVLMTVMNVAATVFAASTGGVGLLDMAGGRNLLNPRPGGYTPQEAYAMLAAYGPGGRRTHLLLLLCGDILFPLVYVGFTAAALRLAALRRKAPAWLRAAGLVLPMAYLVADYGENAGIAALLLAYPSRLDGLAATVNTVTSAKTVLGAVALLAALAGWVLTGWKRRTDPAPLPRPTA
;
A
#
# COMPACT_ATOMS: atom_id res chain seq x y z
N MET A 1 9.36 12.55 -14.42
CA MET A 1 9.00 12.01 -13.09
C MET A 1 9.42 12.95 -11.94
N SER A 2 10.65 13.49 -11.95
CA SER A 2 11.16 14.41 -10.91
C SER A 2 10.25 15.61 -10.64
N ASP A 3 9.77 16.27 -11.69
CA ASP A 3 9.05 17.54 -11.56
C ASP A 3 7.66 17.38 -10.93
N LEU A 4 6.98 16.25 -11.22
CA LEU A 4 5.72 15.91 -10.58
C LEU A 4 5.91 15.63 -9.09
N LEU A 5 6.95 14.86 -8.74
CA LEU A 5 7.26 14.54 -7.35
C LEU A 5 7.68 15.77 -6.55
N ASP A 6 8.44 16.68 -7.15
CA ASP A 6 8.78 17.96 -6.51
C ASP A 6 7.56 18.83 -6.28
N ARG A 7 6.61 18.84 -7.21
CA ARG A 7 5.30 19.48 -7.00
C ARG A 7 4.54 18.80 -5.85
N LEU A 8 4.52 17.48 -5.76
CA LEU A 8 3.79 16.76 -4.71
C LEU A 8 4.46 16.86 -3.33
N ALA A 9 5.79 17.03 -3.29
CA ALA A 9 6.62 17.13 -2.08
C ALA A 9 6.46 18.47 -1.34
N THR A 10 5.23 18.80 -0.96
CA THR A 10 4.89 19.91 -0.06
C THR A 10 4.11 19.36 1.13
N GLY A 11 4.30 19.94 2.32
CA GLY A 11 3.67 19.43 3.53
C GLY A 11 2.14 19.30 3.43
N ARG A 12 1.48 20.27 2.78
CA ARG A 12 0.02 20.25 2.56
C ARG A 12 -0.42 19.13 1.62
N ARG A 13 0.30 18.91 0.50
CA ARG A 13 -0.05 17.84 -0.46
C ARG A 13 0.23 16.45 0.11
N VAL A 14 1.33 16.29 0.85
CA VAL A 14 1.62 15.05 1.60
C VAL A 14 0.51 14.75 2.61
N ALA A 15 0.01 15.75 3.33
CA ALA A 15 -1.13 15.56 4.24
C ALA A 15 -2.41 15.14 3.51
N TRP A 16 -2.73 15.76 2.36
CA TRP A 16 -3.88 15.35 1.54
C TRP A 16 -3.73 13.93 0.99
N LEU A 17 -2.53 13.54 0.54
CA LEU A 17 -2.25 12.18 0.08
C LEU A 17 -2.40 11.17 1.20
N LEU A 18 -1.95 11.49 2.42
CA LEU A 18 -2.19 10.64 3.58
C LEU A 18 -3.68 10.52 3.91
N ALA A 19 -4.43 11.63 3.89
CA ALA A 19 -5.87 11.61 4.13
C ALA A 19 -6.59 10.74 3.10
N ALA A 20 -6.25 10.89 1.81
CA ALA A 20 -6.78 10.05 0.74
C ALA A 20 -6.43 8.57 0.96
N LEU A 21 -5.19 8.27 1.36
CA LEU A 21 -4.76 6.91 1.68
C LEU A 21 -5.57 6.32 2.83
N VAL A 22 -5.78 7.06 3.93
CA VAL A 22 -6.57 6.60 5.09
C VAL A 22 -8.04 6.35 4.73
N VAL A 23 -8.64 7.24 3.94
CA VAL A 23 -10.01 7.05 3.45
C VAL A 23 -10.09 5.79 2.60
N LEU A 24 -9.15 5.60 1.66
CA LEU A 24 -9.14 4.44 0.80
C LEU A 24 -8.89 3.14 1.58
N MET A 25 -7.96 3.14 2.54
CA MET A 25 -7.74 2.01 3.46
C MET A 25 -9.02 1.66 4.21
N THR A 26 -9.77 2.67 4.67
CA THR A 26 -11.03 2.45 5.40
C THR A 26 -12.08 1.81 4.49
N VAL A 27 -12.25 2.32 3.28
CA VAL A 27 -13.18 1.77 2.28
C VAL A 27 -12.82 0.32 1.95
N MET A 28 -11.55 0.05 1.69
CA MET A 28 -11.06 -1.31 1.38
C MET A 28 -11.20 -2.26 2.56
N ASN A 29 -10.96 -1.80 3.79
CA ASN A 29 -11.15 -2.60 5.01
C ASN A 29 -12.61 -2.99 5.21
N VAL A 30 -13.54 -2.08 4.94
CA VAL A 30 -14.98 -2.36 4.97
C VAL A 30 -15.34 -3.36 3.87
N ALA A 31 -14.85 -3.16 2.64
CA ALA A 31 -15.09 -4.07 1.53
C ALA A 31 -14.59 -5.49 1.82
N ALA A 32 -13.37 -5.64 2.36
CA ALA A 32 -12.83 -6.93 2.79
C ALA A 32 -13.65 -7.58 3.90
N THR A 33 -14.13 -6.80 4.88
CA THR A 33 -14.99 -7.30 5.96
C THR A 33 -16.32 -7.82 5.43
N VAL A 34 -16.95 -7.07 4.51
CA VAL A 34 -18.20 -7.45 3.84
C VAL A 34 -17.98 -8.70 2.97
N PHE A 35 -16.85 -8.76 2.25
CA PHE A 35 -16.47 -9.93 1.45
C PHE A 35 -16.39 -11.17 2.34
N ALA A 36 -15.62 -11.11 3.43
CA ALA A 36 -15.48 -12.22 4.37
C ALA A 36 -16.83 -12.64 4.97
N ALA A 37 -17.74 -11.71 5.25
CA ALA A 37 -19.08 -12.05 5.71
C ALA A 37 -19.89 -12.78 4.62
N SER A 38 -19.76 -12.38 3.36
CA SER A 38 -20.47 -12.99 2.22
C SER A 38 -19.99 -14.41 1.86
N THR A 39 -18.79 -14.78 2.29
CA THR A 39 -18.12 -16.07 1.99
C THR A 39 -18.07 -17.00 3.22
N GLY A 40 -18.94 -16.78 4.21
CA GLY A 40 -18.98 -17.62 5.41
C GLY A 40 -17.78 -17.45 6.35
N GLY A 41 -17.07 -16.34 6.26
CA GLY A 41 -15.92 -15.98 7.09
C GLY A 41 -14.56 -16.07 6.39
N VAL A 42 -14.52 -16.54 5.13
CA VAL A 42 -13.26 -16.70 4.38
C VAL A 42 -12.87 -15.38 3.71
N GLY A 43 -11.81 -14.75 4.20
CA GLY A 43 -11.33 -13.47 3.67
C GLY A 43 -10.67 -13.56 2.30
N LEU A 44 -10.16 -12.44 1.81
CA LEU A 44 -9.50 -12.33 0.50
C LEU A 44 -8.13 -13.03 0.47
N LEU A 45 -7.67 -13.42 -0.72
CA LEU A 45 -6.40 -14.17 -0.88
C LEU A 45 -5.18 -13.30 -0.60
N ASP A 46 -5.22 -12.03 -0.98
CA ASP A 46 -4.17 -11.03 -0.69
C ASP A 46 -3.98 -10.79 0.83
N MET A 47 -4.99 -11.13 1.65
CA MET A 47 -4.92 -11.19 3.11
C MET A 47 -4.73 -12.60 3.67
N ALA A 48 -4.38 -13.56 2.81
CA ALA A 48 -4.25 -14.98 3.08
C ALA A 48 -5.50 -15.63 3.73
N GLY A 49 -6.69 -15.16 3.38
CA GLY A 49 -7.96 -15.57 3.98
C GLY A 49 -8.33 -14.78 5.24
N GLY A 50 -7.53 -13.77 5.62
CA GLY A 50 -7.80 -12.85 6.71
C GLY A 50 -9.01 -11.96 6.44
N ARG A 51 -9.76 -11.63 7.50
CA ARG A 51 -11.10 -11.03 7.36
C ARG A 51 -11.06 -9.58 6.91
N ASN A 52 -10.00 -8.85 7.26
CA ASN A 52 -9.78 -7.44 6.93
C ASN A 52 -8.34 -7.01 7.26
N LEU A 53 -8.00 -5.74 7.02
CA LEU A 53 -6.64 -5.20 7.19
C LEU A 53 -6.14 -5.25 8.64
N LEU A 54 -7.05 -5.26 9.63
CA LEU A 54 -6.70 -5.32 11.05
C LEU A 54 -6.56 -6.75 11.58
N ASN A 55 -7.04 -7.74 10.81
CA ASN A 55 -6.94 -9.15 11.13
C ASN A 55 -6.50 -9.97 9.90
N PRO A 56 -5.30 -9.67 9.34
CA PRO A 56 -4.73 -10.48 8.27
C PRO A 56 -4.33 -11.85 8.84
N ARG A 57 -4.30 -12.88 7.99
CA ARG A 57 -3.76 -14.18 8.41
C ARG A 57 -2.23 -14.15 8.31
N PRO A 58 -1.48 -14.23 9.43
CA PRO A 58 -0.03 -14.29 9.37
C PRO A 58 0.44 -15.61 8.76
N GLY A 59 1.57 -15.58 8.04
CA GLY A 59 2.20 -16.78 7.48
C GLY A 59 1.73 -17.19 6.08
N GLY A 60 0.79 -16.44 5.47
CA GLY A 60 0.34 -16.72 4.11
C GLY A 60 -0.54 -17.96 4.01
N TYR A 61 -0.52 -18.59 2.83
CA TYR A 61 -1.26 -19.82 2.54
C TYR A 61 -0.47 -20.80 1.66
N THR A 62 -0.80 -22.08 1.78
CA THR A 62 -0.40 -23.13 0.83
C THR A 62 -1.32 -23.14 -0.40
N PRO A 63 -0.89 -23.69 -1.56
CA PRO A 63 -1.79 -23.85 -2.70
C PRO A 63 -3.08 -24.59 -2.34
N GLN A 64 -2.98 -25.64 -1.51
CA GLN A 64 -4.15 -26.38 -1.05
C GLN A 64 -5.16 -25.50 -0.30
N GLU A 65 -4.67 -24.65 0.61
CA GLU A 65 -5.52 -23.70 1.33
C GLU A 65 -6.10 -22.64 0.38
N ALA A 66 -5.31 -22.14 -0.57
CA ALA A 66 -5.81 -21.21 -1.59
C ALA A 66 -7.03 -21.79 -2.30
N TYR A 67 -6.92 -23.02 -2.84
CA TYR A 67 -8.04 -23.65 -3.55
C TYR A 67 -9.21 -24.00 -2.64
N ALA A 68 -8.97 -24.28 -1.36
CA ALA A 68 -10.05 -24.42 -0.38
C ALA A 68 -10.80 -23.09 -0.19
N MET A 69 -10.10 -21.96 -0.14
CA MET A 69 -10.72 -20.64 -0.11
C MET A 69 -11.50 -20.35 -1.39
N LEU A 70 -10.92 -20.60 -2.58
CA LEU A 70 -11.60 -20.42 -3.86
C LEU A 70 -12.87 -21.27 -3.99
N ALA A 71 -12.86 -22.49 -3.44
CA ALA A 71 -14.04 -23.33 -3.35
C ALA A 71 -15.10 -22.72 -2.43
N ALA A 72 -14.70 -22.28 -1.24
CA ALA A 72 -15.57 -21.64 -0.25
C ALA A 72 -16.20 -20.33 -0.73
N TYR A 73 -15.50 -19.56 -1.58
CA TYR A 73 -16.05 -18.36 -2.20
C TYR A 73 -17.29 -18.63 -3.06
N GLY A 74 -17.39 -19.83 -3.63
CA GLY A 74 -18.36 -20.12 -4.68
C GLY A 74 -18.21 -19.20 -5.92
N PRO A 75 -19.09 -19.34 -6.93
CA PRO A 75 -19.02 -18.51 -8.14
C PRO A 75 -19.17 -17.01 -7.85
N GLY A 76 -20.08 -16.66 -6.93
CA GLY A 76 -20.34 -15.27 -6.54
C GLY A 76 -19.14 -14.62 -5.87
N GLY A 77 -18.55 -15.25 -4.85
CA GLY A 77 -17.38 -14.71 -4.16
C GLY A 77 -16.17 -14.59 -5.08
N ARG A 78 -15.92 -15.56 -5.98
CA ARG A 78 -14.83 -15.44 -6.96
C ARG A 78 -15.01 -14.23 -7.88
N ARG A 79 -16.24 -13.96 -8.36
CA ARG A 79 -16.54 -12.77 -9.16
C ARG A 79 -16.35 -11.48 -8.36
N THR A 80 -16.84 -11.43 -7.12
CA THR A 80 -16.68 -10.25 -6.25
C THR A 80 -15.21 -9.97 -5.96
N HIS A 81 -14.42 -10.99 -5.67
CA HIS A 81 -12.98 -10.85 -5.45
C HIS A 81 -12.28 -10.31 -6.70
N LEU A 82 -12.62 -10.82 -7.89
CA LEU A 82 -12.09 -10.29 -9.15
C LEU A 82 -12.44 -8.81 -9.35
N LEU A 83 -13.67 -8.39 -9.01
CA LEU A 83 -14.07 -6.97 -9.08
C LEU A 83 -13.31 -6.10 -8.08
N LEU A 84 -13.06 -6.60 -6.86
CA LEU A 84 -12.26 -5.88 -5.87
C LEU A 84 -10.82 -5.67 -6.37
N LEU A 85 -10.21 -6.67 -7.01
CA LEU A 85 -8.88 -6.54 -7.62
C LEU A 85 -8.87 -5.51 -8.76
N LEU A 86 -9.88 -5.55 -9.65
CA LEU A 86 -9.96 -4.68 -10.83
C LEU A 86 -10.38 -3.23 -10.52
N CYS A 87 -10.92 -2.96 -9.34
CA CYS A 87 -11.37 -1.63 -8.97
C CYS A 87 -10.57 -1.07 -7.80
N GLY A 88 -10.56 -1.77 -6.67
CA GLY A 88 -9.91 -1.33 -5.44
C GLY A 88 -8.40 -1.41 -5.53
N ASP A 89 -7.88 -2.58 -5.91
CA ASP A 89 -6.44 -2.87 -5.83
C ASP A 89 -5.62 -2.30 -7.01
N ILE A 90 -6.29 -1.66 -7.98
CA ILE A 90 -5.62 -0.77 -8.94
C ILE A 90 -5.38 0.61 -8.32
N LEU A 91 -6.37 1.17 -7.62
CA LEU A 91 -6.29 2.54 -7.11
C LEU A 91 -5.42 2.62 -5.85
N PHE A 92 -5.53 1.62 -4.97
CA PHE A 92 -4.83 1.60 -3.69
C PHE A 92 -3.31 1.82 -3.80
N PRO A 93 -2.56 0.99 -4.56
CA PRO A 93 -1.11 1.12 -4.59
C PRO A 93 -0.66 2.42 -5.29
N LEU A 94 -1.47 3.02 -6.17
CA LEU A 94 -1.17 4.33 -6.76
C LEU A 94 -1.20 5.47 -5.73
N VAL A 95 -2.25 5.53 -4.91
CA VAL A 95 -2.36 6.53 -3.84
C VAL A 95 -1.28 6.30 -2.79
N TYR A 96 -1.03 5.04 -2.45
CA TYR A 96 0.02 4.63 -1.54
C TYR A 96 1.42 5.08 -1.99
N VAL A 97 1.77 4.81 -3.26
CA VAL A 97 3.04 5.25 -3.86
C VAL A 97 3.11 6.77 -3.92
N GLY A 98 2.02 7.43 -4.30
CA GLY A 98 1.94 8.89 -4.32
C GLY A 98 2.28 9.48 -2.96
N PHE A 99 1.68 8.96 -1.89
CA PHE A 99 1.98 9.38 -0.52
C PHE A 99 3.43 9.09 -0.14
N THR A 100 3.86 7.82 -0.22
CA THR A 100 5.17 7.39 0.28
C THR A 100 6.33 8.07 -0.48
N ALA A 101 6.23 8.15 -1.82
CA ALA A 101 7.24 8.83 -2.63
C ALA A 101 7.27 10.34 -2.36
N ALA A 102 6.12 11.01 -2.23
CA ALA A 102 6.07 12.45 -1.96
C ALA A 102 6.61 12.78 -0.55
N ALA A 103 6.28 11.97 0.45
CA ALA A 103 6.77 12.13 1.82
C ALA A 103 8.29 11.94 1.91
N LEU A 104 8.82 10.87 1.30
CA LEU A 104 10.27 10.61 1.24
C LEU A 104 11.01 11.71 0.47
N ARG A 105 10.44 12.16 -0.65
CA ARG A 105 11.00 13.27 -1.44
C ARG A 105 11.04 14.58 -0.63
N LEU A 106 9.94 14.93 0.04
CA LEU A 106 9.86 16.10 0.92
C LEU A 106 10.92 16.03 2.02
N ALA A 107 11.06 14.87 2.66
CA ALA A 107 12.05 14.66 3.72
C ALA A 107 13.48 14.86 3.19
N ALA A 108 13.79 14.24 2.05
CA ALA A 108 15.10 14.32 1.42
C ALA A 108 15.45 15.76 0.99
N LEU A 109 14.48 16.52 0.44
CA LEU A 109 14.65 17.93 0.10
C LEU A 109 14.92 18.79 1.34
N ARG A 110 14.08 18.66 2.39
CA ARG A 110 14.25 19.43 3.65
C ARG A 110 15.55 19.13 4.38
N ARG A 111 16.05 17.91 4.23
CA ARG A 111 17.32 17.48 4.83
C ARG A 111 18.55 17.76 3.97
N LYS A 112 18.39 18.33 2.77
CA LYS A 112 19.47 18.53 1.79
C LYS A 112 20.22 17.22 1.48
N ALA A 113 19.48 16.11 1.42
CA ALA A 113 20.04 14.79 1.14
C ALA A 113 20.74 14.76 -0.24
N PRO A 114 21.77 13.93 -0.40
CA PRO A 114 22.48 13.80 -1.67
C PRO A 114 21.57 13.26 -2.77
N ALA A 115 21.93 13.51 -4.03
CA ALA A 115 21.13 13.14 -5.20
C ALA A 115 20.79 11.64 -5.27
N TRP A 116 21.74 10.77 -4.92
CA TRP A 116 21.52 9.33 -4.92
C TRP A 116 20.44 8.90 -3.91
N LEU A 117 20.42 9.48 -2.70
CA LEU A 117 19.42 9.14 -1.68
C LEU A 117 18.03 9.66 -2.06
N ARG A 118 17.99 10.82 -2.72
CA ARG A 118 16.76 11.37 -3.32
C ARG A 118 16.19 10.48 -4.42
N ALA A 119 17.04 9.83 -5.22
CA ALA A 119 16.62 8.87 -6.24
C ALA A 119 16.21 7.52 -5.63
N ALA A 120 16.98 7.04 -4.64
CA ALA A 120 16.71 5.80 -3.93
C ALA A 120 15.35 5.81 -3.21
N GLY A 121 14.88 6.98 -2.76
CA GLY A 121 13.56 7.15 -2.13
C GLY A 121 12.36 6.78 -3.00
N LEU A 122 12.55 6.57 -4.30
CA LEU A 122 11.52 6.07 -5.22
C LEU A 122 11.55 4.56 -5.41
N VAL A 123 12.69 3.91 -5.14
CA VAL A 123 12.89 2.48 -5.42
C VAL A 123 11.92 1.65 -4.59
N LEU A 124 11.80 1.93 -3.28
CA LEU A 124 10.92 1.17 -2.40
C LEU A 124 9.42 1.31 -2.76
N PRO A 125 8.85 2.53 -2.93
CA PRO A 125 7.47 2.67 -3.39
C PRO A 125 7.21 1.99 -4.73
N MET A 126 8.11 2.14 -5.71
CA MET A 126 7.92 1.54 -7.04
C MET A 126 8.04 0.01 -7.01
N ALA A 127 8.95 -0.55 -6.21
CA ALA A 127 9.05 -2.00 -6.01
C ALA A 127 7.77 -2.56 -5.38
N TYR A 128 7.19 -1.85 -4.39
CA TYR A 128 5.88 -2.20 -3.84
C TYR A 128 4.79 -2.20 -4.93
N LEU A 129 4.69 -1.15 -5.76
CA LEU A 129 3.69 -1.06 -6.83
C LEU A 129 3.75 -2.23 -7.80
N VAL A 130 4.97 -2.58 -8.25
CA VAL A 130 5.19 -3.69 -9.17
C VAL A 130 4.82 -5.02 -8.53
N ALA A 131 5.21 -5.22 -7.26
CA ALA A 131 4.86 -6.44 -6.54
C ALA A 131 3.35 -6.56 -6.31
N ASP A 132 2.67 -5.47 -5.94
CA ASP A 132 1.22 -5.44 -5.72
C ASP A 132 0.45 -5.77 -7.01
N TYR A 133 0.78 -5.11 -8.13
CA TYR A 133 0.15 -5.43 -9.41
C TYR A 133 0.47 -6.84 -9.92
N GLY A 134 1.70 -7.31 -9.71
CA GLY A 134 2.08 -8.69 -10.07
C GLY A 134 1.31 -9.74 -9.29
N GLU A 135 1.12 -9.51 -7.99
CA GLU A 135 0.28 -10.36 -7.16
C GLU A 135 -1.19 -10.29 -7.58
N ASN A 136 -1.76 -9.11 -7.78
CA ASN A 136 -3.17 -8.96 -8.22
C ASN A 136 -3.43 -9.68 -9.55
N ALA A 137 -2.49 -9.61 -10.50
CA ALA A 137 -2.57 -10.35 -11.75
C ALA A 137 -2.54 -11.87 -11.52
N GLY A 138 -1.68 -12.33 -10.61
CA GLY A 138 -1.62 -13.74 -10.22
C GLY A 138 -2.89 -14.23 -9.53
N ILE A 139 -3.45 -13.47 -8.58
CA ILE A 139 -4.73 -13.79 -7.92
C ILE A 139 -5.86 -13.83 -8.96
N ALA A 140 -5.92 -12.86 -9.87
CA ALA A 140 -6.90 -12.85 -10.95
C ALA A 140 -6.80 -14.11 -11.81
N ALA A 141 -5.59 -14.54 -12.17
CA ALA A 141 -5.37 -15.78 -12.91
C ALA A 141 -5.84 -17.02 -12.13
N LEU A 142 -5.58 -17.11 -10.82
CA LEU A 142 -6.08 -18.20 -9.97
C LEU A 142 -7.62 -18.24 -9.94
N LEU A 143 -8.26 -17.07 -9.79
CA LEU A 143 -9.72 -16.95 -9.76
C LEU A 143 -10.37 -17.36 -11.09
N LEU A 144 -9.77 -16.95 -12.21
CA LEU A 144 -10.27 -17.22 -13.56
C LEU A 144 -10.02 -18.67 -14.01
N ALA A 145 -8.91 -19.28 -13.58
CA ALA A 145 -8.58 -20.66 -13.93
C ALA A 145 -9.37 -21.70 -13.13
N TYR A 146 -9.88 -21.34 -11.95
CA TYR A 146 -10.64 -22.25 -11.10
C TYR A 146 -11.85 -22.84 -11.85
N PRO A 147 -12.08 -24.18 -11.82
CA PRO A 147 -11.54 -25.15 -10.87
C PRO A 147 -10.20 -25.78 -11.24
N SER A 148 -9.61 -25.45 -12.39
CA SER A 148 -8.27 -25.92 -12.74
C SER A 148 -7.24 -25.36 -11.76
N ARG A 149 -6.29 -26.22 -11.36
CA ARG A 149 -5.27 -25.89 -10.37
C ARG A 149 -3.95 -25.49 -11.02
N LEU A 150 -3.45 -24.34 -10.59
CA LEU A 150 -2.15 -23.76 -10.88
C LEU A 150 -1.36 -23.64 -9.57
N ASP A 151 -0.94 -24.75 -8.99
CA ASP A 151 -0.35 -24.78 -7.64
C ASP A 151 0.98 -24.00 -7.55
N GLY A 152 1.81 -24.08 -8.60
CA GLY A 152 3.04 -23.29 -8.69
C GLY A 152 2.77 -21.79 -8.67
N LEU A 153 1.76 -21.34 -9.42
CA LEU A 153 1.34 -19.93 -9.41
C LEU A 153 0.81 -19.53 -8.04
N ALA A 154 0.00 -20.37 -7.38
CA ALA A 154 -0.53 -20.06 -6.05
C ALA A 154 0.59 -19.86 -5.01
N ALA A 155 1.64 -20.69 -5.06
CA ALA A 155 2.81 -20.54 -4.20
C ALA A 155 3.62 -19.27 -4.52
N THR A 156 3.82 -18.96 -5.81
CA THR A 156 4.48 -17.72 -6.24
C THR A 156 3.70 -16.49 -5.77
N VAL A 157 2.38 -16.46 -5.97
CA VAL A 157 1.52 -15.36 -5.55
C VAL A 157 1.66 -15.12 -4.05
N ASN A 158 1.54 -16.15 -3.21
CA ASN A 158 1.71 -16.01 -1.76
C ASN A 158 3.09 -15.46 -1.36
N THR A 159 4.14 -15.84 -2.10
CA THR A 159 5.50 -15.30 -1.90
C THR A 159 5.55 -13.82 -2.26
N VAL A 160 4.92 -13.42 -3.37
CA VAL A 160 4.82 -12.01 -3.77
C VAL A 160 3.97 -11.21 -2.78
N THR A 161 2.85 -11.75 -2.27
CA THR A 161 2.04 -11.17 -1.19
C THR A 161 2.90 -10.85 0.05
N SER A 162 3.74 -11.81 0.44
CA SER A 162 4.63 -11.65 1.59
C SER A 162 5.67 -10.56 1.33
N ALA A 163 6.31 -10.58 0.15
CA ALA A 163 7.30 -9.60 -0.24
C ALA A 163 6.71 -8.18 -0.34
N LYS A 164 5.54 -8.02 -0.98
CA LYS A 164 4.85 -6.72 -1.10
C LYS A 164 4.47 -6.18 0.28
N THR A 165 4.04 -7.05 1.20
CA THR A 165 3.65 -6.64 2.55
C THR A 165 4.85 -6.05 3.31
N VAL A 166 6.01 -6.69 3.22
CA VAL A 166 7.25 -6.18 3.82
C VAL A 166 7.70 -4.87 3.15
N LEU A 167 7.73 -4.83 1.80
CA LEU A 167 8.08 -3.62 1.04
C LEU A 167 7.17 -2.45 1.39
N GLY A 168 5.86 -2.71 1.47
CA GLY A 168 4.84 -1.78 1.93
C GLY A 168 5.17 -1.28 3.33
N ALA A 169 5.23 -2.15 4.33
CA ALA A 169 5.51 -1.77 5.70
C ALA A 169 6.78 -0.88 5.82
N VAL A 170 7.87 -1.27 5.17
CA VAL A 170 9.13 -0.50 5.17
C VAL A 170 8.95 0.88 4.52
N ALA A 171 8.30 0.95 3.35
CA ALA A 171 8.06 2.21 2.66
C ALA A 171 7.16 3.16 3.46
N LEU A 172 6.11 2.64 4.10
CA LEU A 172 5.19 3.42 4.93
C LEU A 172 5.90 4.00 6.16
N LEU A 173 6.64 3.15 6.88
CA LEU A 173 7.38 3.56 8.09
C LEU A 173 8.45 4.60 7.76
N ALA A 174 9.20 4.40 6.66
CA ALA A 174 10.20 5.36 6.21
C ALA A 174 9.56 6.70 5.80
N ALA A 175 8.42 6.67 5.10
CA ALA A 175 7.68 7.86 4.70
C ALA A 175 7.14 8.64 5.92
N LEU A 176 6.53 7.95 6.88
CA LEU A 176 6.02 8.57 8.11
C LEU A 176 7.15 9.15 8.95
N ALA A 177 8.23 8.41 9.17
CA ALA A 177 9.39 8.89 9.90
C ALA A 177 10.00 10.13 9.21
N GLY A 178 10.24 10.07 7.90
CA GLY A 178 10.76 11.20 7.13
C GLY A 178 9.84 12.43 7.21
N TRP A 179 8.52 12.22 7.16
CA TRP A 179 7.56 13.32 7.24
C TRP A 179 7.50 13.94 8.65
N VAL A 180 7.42 13.13 9.72
CA VAL A 180 7.38 13.61 11.11
C VAL A 180 8.67 14.36 11.47
N LEU A 181 9.83 13.77 11.18
CA LEU A 181 11.14 14.37 11.48
C LEU A 181 11.37 15.70 10.76
N THR A 182 10.70 15.92 9.63
CA THR A 182 10.80 17.17 8.88
C THR A 182 9.62 18.11 9.08
N GLY A 183 8.49 17.65 9.62
CA GLY A 183 7.32 18.44 10.01
C GLY A 183 7.48 19.10 11.38
N TRP A 184 8.32 18.55 12.27
CA TRP A 184 8.57 19.08 13.62
C TRP A 184 9.51 20.29 13.70
N LYS A 185 10.09 20.76 12.60
CA LYS A 185 10.72 22.09 12.56
C LYS A 185 9.63 23.18 12.59
N ARG A 186 9.02 23.38 13.76
CA ARG A 186 8.30 24.63 14.06
C ARG A 186 9.33 25.75 14.27
N ARG A 187 8.94 26.93 13.81
CA ARG A 187 9.60 28.23 13.98
C ARG A 187 10.20 28.38 15.38
N THR A 188 11.51 28.22 15.50
CA THR A 188 12.31 28.73 16.63
C THR A 188 13.31 29.74 16.12
N ASP A 189 12.92 30.58 15.17
CA ASP A 189 13.64 31.84 14.99
C ASP A 189 13.16 32.76 16.10
N PRO A 190 14.04 33.21 17.01
CA PRO A 190 13.68 34.22 18.00
C PRO A 190 13.16 35.46 17.27
N ALA A 191 12.12 36.09 17.82
CA ALA A 191 11.62 37.35 17.29
C ALA A 191 12.79 38.33 17.10
N PRO A 192 12.87 39.08 15.98
CA PRO A 192 13.89 40.10 15.81
C PRO A 192 13.81 41.07 16.99
N LEU A 193 14.95 41.34 17.62
CA LEU A 193 15.03 42.33 18.71
C LEU A 193 14.49 43.68 18.21
N PRO A 194 13.71 44.40 19.02
CA PRO A 194 13.22 45.73 18.66
C PRO A 194 14.42 46.64 18.34
N ARG A 195 14.34 47.36 17.23
CA ARG A 195 15.36 48.35 16.87
C ARG A 195 15.34 49.46 17.93
N PRO A 196 16.51 49.96 18.38
CA PRO A 196 16.55 51.10 19.28
C PRO A 196 15.83 52.29 18.65
N THR A 197 14.86 52.85 19.35
CA THR A 197 14.32 54.18 19.03
C THR A 197 15.42 55.19 19.38
N ALA A 198 15.88 55.91 18.36
CA ALA A 198 16.76 57.07 18.51
C ALA A 198 16.01 58.22 19.19
#